data_AF-A0A183GQZ8-F1
#
_entry.id   AF-A0A183GQZ8-F1
#
_cell.length_a   1.000
_cell.length_b   1.000
_cell.length_c   1.000
_cell.angle_alpha   90.00
_cell.angle_beta   90.00
_cell.angle_gamma   90.00
#
_symmetry.space_group_name_H-M   'P 1'
#
loop_
_entity.id
_entity.type
_entity.pdbx_description
1 polymer ?
#
loop_
_entity_poly.entity_id
_entity_poly.type
_entity_poly.pdbx_seq_one_letter_code
_entity_poly.pdbx_strand_id
1 'polypeptide(L)'
;MDWHFWQRGTVTNLFQERFILGGYYKHLLANSTVLVLNTNLYYNINSAFVNFTNKDDPAGQFAFMESEMKSAMLCRKNGTTYCSPTVHIVAHIAPGAFERTPNYTWFRDQYNERFLNLTVDYADNSSGSTVQFALMSPAVTPWFSSLKGAGANNPAFRTYDVDASGQIHDIVTYYVDLDKLNTHKETPFVEEYAFKKAYNISGLIDTDSMSDLLERMKTDDELFQAYIKFNSVLWKPEVPEGVFRGGQLCSMEFADYPRYYECLSRYNVVNVHSLNFFLGFVVIVVDLQGLLF
;
A
#
# COMPACT_ATOMS: atom_id res chain seq x y z
N MET A 1 19.08 -1.00 -17.65
CA MET A 1 18.23 -2.17 -17.38
C MET A 1 18.26 -3.06 -18.62
N ASP A 2 18.84 -4.25 -18.52
CA ASP A 2 18.93 -5.20 -19.64
C ASP A 2 17.59 -5.94 -19.78
N TRP A 3 16.81 -5.58 -20.80
CA TRP A 3 15.47 -6.17 -21.07
C TRP A 3 15.54 -7.63 -21.56
N HIS A 4 16.74 -8.20 -21.75
CA HIS A 4 16.93 -9.58 -22.20
C HIS A 4 17.01 -10.62 -21.07
N PHE A 5 16.70 -10.25 -19.82
CA PHE A 5 16.76 -11.17 -18.67
C PHE A 5 15.95 -12.46 -18.87
N TRP A 6 14.80 -12.38 -19.56
CA TRP A 6 13.94 -13.52 -19.87
C TRP A 6 14.42 -14.39 -21.04
N GLN A 7 15.34 -13.87 -21.86
CA GLN A 7 15.78 -14.51 -23.11
C GLN A 7 17.15 -15.20 -22.99
N ARG A 8 17.92 -14.94 -21.93
CA ARG A 8 19.21 -15.62 -21.71
C ARG A 8 18.99 -16.85 -20.84
N GLY A 9 19.67 -17.95 -21.18
CA GLY A 9 19.60 -19.27 -20.54
C GLY A 9 20.05 -19.36 -19.07
N THR A 10 19.85 -18.29 -18.30
CA THR A 10 19.98 -18.19 -16.83
C THR A 10 18.70 -18.56 -16.09
N VAL A 11 17.64 -18.93 -16.81
CA VAL A 11 16.41 -19.41 -16.22
C VAL A 11 16.63 -20.82 -15.67
N THR A 12 16.70 -20.96 -14.35
CA THR A 12 16.74 -22.28 -13.71
C THR A 12 15.43 -23.02 -13.97
N ASN A 13 15.46 -24.35 -14.05
CA ASN A 13 14.23 -25.15 -14.22
C ASN A 13 13.17 -24.78 -13.17
N LEU A 14 13.58 -24.51 -11.93
CA LEU A 14 12.70 -24.11 -10.83
C LEU A 14 11.97 -22.77 -11.07
N PHE A 15 12.64 -21.80 -11.69
CA PHE A 15 11.98 -20.54 -12.07
C PHE A 15 10.89 -20.78 -13.10
N GLN A 16 11.21 -21.55 -14.15
CA GLN A 16 10.27 -21.88 -15.22
C GLN A 16 9.08 -22.67 -14.67
N GLU A 17 9.34 -23.67 -13.83
CA GLU A 17 8.31 -24.50 -13.22
C GLU A 17 7.31 -23.67 -12.40
N ARG A 18 7.77 -22.76 -11.54
CA ARG A 18 6.88 -21.93 -10.72
C ARG A 18 6.14 -20.87 -11.53
N PHE A 19 6.81 -20.27 -12.51
CA PHE A 19 6.16 -19.33 -13.43
C PHE A 19 5.05 -20.02 -14.21
N ILE A 20 5.29 -21.22 -14.75
CA ILE A 20 4.28 -22.01 -15.47
C ILE A 20 3.16 -22.48 -14.54
N LEU A 21 3.48 -22.86 -13.31
CA LEU A 21 2.51 -23.36 -12.32
C LEU A 21 1.49 -22.29 -11.90
N GLY A 22 1.96 -21.08 -11.61
CA GLY A 22 1.11 -20.06 -10.97
C GLY A 22 1.50 -18.61 -11.23
N GLY A 23 2.45 -18.33 -12.13
CA GLY A 23 2.89 -16.98 -12.45
C GLY A 23 3.74 -16.31 -11.37
N TYR A 24 4.34 -17.08 -10.47
CA TYR A 24 5.19 -16.59 -9.39
C TYR A 24 6.55 -17.27 -9.40
N TYR A 25 7.56 -16.62 -8.83
CA TYR A 25 8.94 -17.15 -8.76
C TYR A 25 9.77 -16.35 -7.76
N LYS A 26 11.02 -16.78 -7.54
CA LYS A 26 12.04 -15.98 -6.85
C LYS A 26 13.20 -15.63 -7.76
N HIS A 27 13.83 -14.51 -7.48
CA HIS A 27 15.07 -14.06 -8.07
C HIS A 27 16.07 -13.71 -6.98
N LEU A 28 17.35 -14.01 -7.19
CA LEU A 28 18.41 -13.60 -6.27
C LEU A 28 18.98 -12.27 -6.74
N LEU A 29 18.92 -11.26 -5.88
CA LEU A 29 19.50 -9.95 -6.09
C LEU A 29 20.68 -9.79 -5.14
N ALA A 30 21.87 -10.20 -5.61
CA ALA A 30 23.08 -10.26 -4.79
C ALA A 30 22.85 -11.06 -3.48
N ASN A 31 22.86 -10.41 -2.33
CA ASN A 31 22.65 -11.04 -1.02
C ASN A 31 21.20 -10.95 -0.54
N SER A 32 20.26 -10.53 -1.39
CA SER A 32 18.83 -10.47 -1.10
C SER A 32 18.02 -11.38 -2.03
N THR A 33 16.84 -11.78 -1.59
CA THR A 33 15.87 -12.54 -2.39
C THR A 33 14.72 -11.62 -2.79
N VAL A 34 14.33 -11.65 -4.06
CA VAL A 34 13.11 -11.01 -4.55
C VAL A 34 12.07 -12.08 -4.84
N LEU A 35 10.95 -12.07 -4.13
CA LEU A 35 9.79 -12.89 -4.41
C LEU A 35 8.85 -12.11 -5.33
N VAL A 36 8.63 -12.63 -6.54
CA VAL A 36 7.68 -12.09 -7.49
C VAL A 36 6.42 -12.92 -7.41
N LEU A 37 5.36 -12.34 -6.82
CA LEU A 37 4.12 -13.02 -6.51
C LEU A 37 3.02 -12.67 -7.50
N ASN A 38 2.22 -13.67 -7.86
CA ASN A 38 0.97 -13.50 -8.57
C ASN A 38 -0.18 -13.27 -7.57
N THR A 39 -0.31 -12.05 -7.08
CA THR A 39 -1.38 -11.68 -6.15
C THR A 39 -2.75 -11.47 -6.82
N ASN A 40 -2.84 -11.60 -8.15
CA ASN A 40 -4.13 -11.70 -8.85
C ASN A 40 -4.94 -12.93 -8.40
N LEU A 41 -4.26 -13.97 -7.91
CA LEU A 41 -4.89 -15.13 -7.28
C LEU A 41 -5.69 -14.75 -6.03
N TYR A 42 -5.31 -13.66 -5.35
CA TYR A 42 -5.93 -13.22 -4.10
C TYR A 42 -7.04 -12.20 -4.30
N TYR A 43 -7.24 -11.73 -5.53
CA TYR A 43 -8.18 -10.66 -5.84
C TYR A 43 -9.64 -11.10 -5.61
N ASN A 44 -10.43 -10.28 -4.91
CA ASN A 44 -11.80 -10.58 -4.52
C ASN A 44 -12.77 -10.74 -5.72
N ILE A 45 -12.50 -10.08 -6.86
CA ILE A 45 -13.28 -10.23 -8.09
C ILE A 45 -12.66 -11.21 -9.09
N ASN A 46 -11.59 -11.94 -8.73
CA ASN A 46 -11.06 -12.98 -9.60
C ASN A 46 -12.10 -14.10 -9.75
N SER A 47 -12.72 -14.19 -10.93
CA SER A 47 -13.76 -15.17 -11.25
C SER A 47 -13.22 -16.60 -11.31
N ALA A 48 -11.92 -16.81 -11.54
CA ALA A 48 -11.31 -18.13 -11.53
C ALA A 48 -11.28 -18.78 -10.14
N PHE A 49 -11.50 -17.99 -9.07
CA PHE A 49 -11.48 -18.47 -7.67
C PHE A 49 -12.37 -19.70 -7.45
N VAL A 50 -13.54 -19.76 -8.09
CA VAL A 50 -14.46 -20.91 -7.95
C VAL A 50 -13.82 -22.22 -8.39
N ASN A 51 -12.93 -22.14 -9.39
CA ASN A 51 -12.25 -23.27 -10.02
C ASN A 51 -10.89 -23.59 -9.40
N PHE A 52 -10.45 -22.86 -8.36
CA PHE A 52 -9.21 -23.19 -7.69
C PHE A 52 -9.30 -24.57 -7.03
N THR A 53 -8.35 -25.44 -7.37
CA THR A 53 -8.22 -26.80 -6.81
C THR A 53 -7.96 -26.75 -5.30
N ASN A 54 -7.16 -25.77 -4.87
CA ASN A 54 -6.94 -25.45 -3.46
C ASN A 54 -7.25 -23.97 -3.25
N LYS A 55 -8.35 -23.66 -2.55
CA LYS A 55 -8.75 -22.29 -2.24
C LYS A 55 -7.97 -21.71 -1.05
N ASP A 56 -7.42 -22.54 -0.17
CA ASP A 56 -6.65 -22.06 0.96
C ASP A 56 -5.27 -21.60 0.52
N ASP A 57 -4.68 -22.29 -0.46
CA ASP A 57 -3.39 -21.96 -1.05
C ASP A 57 -3.39 -22.10 -2.59
N PRO A 58 -3.92 -21.10 -3.32
CA PRO A 58 -4.00 -21.16 -4.77
C PRO A 58 -2.59 -21.24 -5.38
N ALA A 59 -2.40 -22.26 -6.22
CA ALA A 59 -1.13 -22.62 -6.85
C ALA A 59 0.04 -22.91 -5.88
N GLY A 60 -0.24 -23.16 -4.59
CA GLY A 60 0.80 -23.41 -3.58
C GLY A 60 1.68 -22.20 -3.26
N GLN A 61 1.21 -20.99 -3.58
CA GLN A 61 2.00 -19.76 -3.49
C GLN A 61 2.26 -19.33 -2.05
N PHE A 62 1.33 -19.55 -1.11
CA PHE A 62 1.57 -19.27 0.31
C PHE A 62 2.60 -20.22 0.91
N ALA A 63 2.50 -21.53 0.62
CA ALA A 63 3.52 -22.48 1.06
C ALA A 63 4.91 -22.14 0.49
N PHE A 64 4.96 -21.69 -0.77
CA PHE A 64 6.19 -21.17 -1.37
C PHE A 64 6.72 -19.94 -0.61
N MET A 65 5.90 -18.91 -0.43
CA MET A 65 6.26 -17.69 0.30
C MET A 65 6.76 -18.00 1.71
N GLU A 66 6.06 -18.85 2.45
CA GLU A 66 6.45 -19.30 3.79
C GLU A 66 7.82 -19.98 3.79
N SER A 67 8.07 -20.87 2.82
CA SER A 67 9.36 -21.58 2.74
C SER A 67 10.55 -20.64 2.51
N GLU A 68 10.36 -19.59 1.70
CA GLU A 68 11.39 -18.60 1.41
C GLU A 68 11.61 -17.66 2.59
N MET A 69 10.53 -17.23 3.26
CA MET A 69 10.60 -16.42 4.48
C MET A 69 11.27 -17.17 5.63
N LYS A 70 10.93 -18.44 5.83
CA LYS A 70 11.57 -19.31 6.81
C LYS A 70 13.06 -19.46 6.53
N SER A 71 13.43 -19.61 5.26
CA SER A 71 14.84 -19.68 4.83
C SER A 71 15.59 -18.39 5.17
N ALA A 72 15.00 -17.22 4.90
CA ALA A 72 15.58 -15.93 5.25
C ALA A 72 15.69 -15.70 6.77
N MET A 73 14.67 -16.09 7.54
CA MET A 73 14.72 -16.04 9.00
C MET A 73 15.84 -16.94 9.57
N LEU A 74 15.96 -18.17 9.08
CA LEU A 74 17.05 -19.07 9.49
C LEU A 74 18.42 -18.52 9.08
N CYS A 75 18.50 -17.86 7.93
CA CYS A 75 19.71 -17.18 7.48
C CYS A 75 20.18 -16.13 8.49
N ARG A 76 19.28 -15.25 8.92
CA ARG A 76 19.55 -14.24 9.95
C ARG A 76 20.02 -14.86 11.27
N LYS A 77 19.38 -15.96 11.70
CA LYS A 77 19.72 -16.64 12.97
C LYS A 77 21.06 -17.37 12.92
N ASN A 78 21.40 -18.00 11.80
CA ASN A 78 22.55 -18.91 11.71
C ASN A 78 23.80 -18.23 11.14
N GLY A 79 23.70 -17.00 10.61
CA GLY A 79 24.84 -16.20 10.14
C GLY A 79 25.62 -16.85 8.99
N THR A 80 24.99 -17.71 8.19
CA THR A 80 25.67 -18.40 7.10
C THR A 80 25.84 -17.50 5.87
N THR A 81 26.97 -17.61 5.20
CA THR A 81 27.35 -16.73 4.06
C THR A 81 26.67 -17.10 2.74
N TYR A 82 25.89 -18.18 2.70
CA TYR A 82 25.32 -18.77 1.47
C TYR A 82 23.79 -18.62 1.36
N CYS A 83 23.20 -17.71 2.13
CA CYS A 83 21.76 -17.45 2.11
C CYS A 83 21.47 -15.95 2.12
N SER A 84 20.24 -15.59 1.77
CA SER A 84 19.78 -14.22 1.72
C SER A 84 18.93 -13.90 2.96
N PRO A 85 19.39 -12.99 3.86
CA PRO A 85 18.62 -12.61 5.04
C PRO A 85 17.48 -11.65 4.71
N THR A 86 17.55 -10.94 3.59
CA THR A 86 16.57 -9.94 3.15
C THR A 86 15.66 -10.53 2.08
N VAL A 87 14.35 -10.30 2.21
CA VAL A 87 13.35 -10.66 1.21
C VAL A 87 12.57 -9.43 0.78
N HIS A 88 12.64 -9.10 -0.51
CA HIS A 88 11.74 -8.14 -1.15
C HIS A 88 10.56 -8.87 -1.76
N ILE A 89 9.35 -8.35 -1.56
CA ILE A 89 8.16 -8.87 -2.21
C ILE A 89 7.72 -7.88 -3.29
N VAL A 90 7.60 -8.37 -4.51
CA VAL A 90 7.07 -7.62 -5.65
C VAL A 90 5.78 -8.31 -6.10
N ALA A 91 4.71 -7.53 -6.18
CA ALA A 91 3.38 -8.01 -6.49
C ALA A 91 2.58 -6.94 -7.24
N HIS A 92 1.54 -7.37 -7.96
CA HIS A 92 0.67 -6.43 -8.69
C HIS A 92 -0.37 -5.79 -7.77
N ILE A 93 -1.15 -6.62 -7.07
CA ILE A 93 -2.16 -6.19 -6.11
C ILE A 93 -1.56 -6.28 -4.71
N ALA A 94 -1.65 -5.18 -3.95
CA ALA A 94 -1.17 -5.12 -2.57
C ALA A 94 -2.24 -5.59 -1.56
N PRO A 95 -1.83 -6.09 -0.38
CA PRO A 95 -2.73 -6.27 0.76
C PRO A 95 -3.22 -4.90 1.28
N GLY A 96 -4.19 -4.92 2.18
CA GLY A 96 -4.75 -3.73 2.79
C GLY A 96 -5.87 -3.08 1.99
N ALA A 97 -6.11 -1.81 2.30
CA ALA A 97 -7.17 -1.01 1.72
C ALA A 97 -6.61 0.01 0.72
N PHE A 98 -7.44 0.39 -0.24
CA PHE A 98 -7.09 1.42 -1.22
C PHE A 98 -7.20 2.82 -0.59
N GLU A 99 -6.11 3.58 -0.61
CA GLU A 99 -5.96 4.83 0.14
C GLU A 99 -6.86 5.95 -0.36
N ARG A 100 -7.21 5.93 -1.66
CA ARG A 100 -8.05 6.96 -2.29
C ARG A 100 -9.55 6.69 -2.18
N THR A 101 -9.94 5.43 -1.95
CA THR A 101 -11.35 5.03 -1.90
C THR A 101 -11.62 4.33 -0.57
N PRO A 102 -12.16 5.06 0.44
CA PRO A 102 -12.50 4.47 1.72
C PRO A 102 -13.39 3.22 1.60
N ASN A 103 -13.21 2.25 2.49
CA ASN A 103 -13.89 0.94 2.47
C ASN A 103 -13.64 0.08 1.21
N TYR A 104 -12.63 0.36 0.40
CA TYR A 104 -12.29 -0.46 -0.77
C TYR A 104 -11.08 -1.34 -0.50
N THR A 105 -11.23 -2.65 -0.67
CA THR A 105 -10.16 -3.65 -0.51
C THR A 105 -10.05 -4.53 -1.76
N TRP A 106 -8.84 -4.99 -2.05
CA TRP A 106 -8.58 -5.84 -3.22
C TRP A 106 -8.53 -7.32 -2.84
N PHE A 107 -7.76 -7.67 -1.82
CA PHE A 107 -7.66 -9.06 -1.40
C PHE A 107 -8.96 -9.55 -0.78
N ARG A 108 -9.26 -10.83 -0.98
CA ARG A 108 -10.20 -11.55 -0.10
C ARG A 108 -9.67 -11.53 1.34
N ASP A 109 -10.55 -11.39 2.31
CA ASP A 109 -10.22 -11.25 3.73
C ASP A 109 -9.23 -12.30 4.22
N GLN A 110 -9.50 -13.58 3.94
CA GLN A 110 -8.63 -14.68 4.36
C GLN A 110 -7.23 -14.65 3.72
N TYR A 111 -7.10 -14.08 2.52
CA TYR A 111 -5.81 -13.96 1.84
C TYR A 111 -5.04 -12.75 2.34
N ASN A 112 -5.72 -11.66 2.67
CA ASN A 112 -5.11 -10.50 3.30
C ASN A 112 -4.52 -10.88 4.66
N GLU A 113 -5.32 -11.52 5.51
CA GLU A 113 -4.89 -11.99 6.82
C GLU A 113 -3.72 -12.97 6.71
N ARG A 114 -3.82 -13.99 5.84
CA ARG A 114 -2.74 -14.97 5.67
C ARG A 114 -1.45 -14.34 5.15
N PHE A 115 -1.53 -13.40 4.22
CA PHE A 115 -0.36 -12.69 3.69
C PHE A 115 0.35 -11.89 4.81
N LEU A 116 -0.43 -11.15 5.60
CA LEU A 116 0.10 -10.33 6.70
C LEU A 116 0.67 -11.18 7.84
N ASN A 117 0.02 -12.28 8.21
CA ASN A 117 0.54 -13.19 9.23
C ASN A 117 1.89 -13.76 8.81
N LEU A 118 2.05 -14.19 7.55
CA LEU A 118 3.34 -14.67 7.05
C LEU A 118 4.44 -13.60 7.13
N THR A 119 4.15 -12.36 6.72
CA THR A 119 5.17 -11.31 6.78
C THR A 119 5.53 -10.92 8.21
N VAL A 120 4.57 -10.96 9.14
CA VAL A 120 4.77 -10.69 10.57
C VAL A 120 5.54 -11.82 11.27
N ASP A 121 5.11 -13.08 11.09
CA ASP A 121 5.66 -14.25 11.78
C ASP A 121 7.16 -14.47 11.47
N TYR A 122 7.58 -14.08 10.27
CA TYR A 122 8.96 -14.21 9.82
C TYR A 122 9.73 -12.87 9.80
N ALA A 123 9.17 -11.79 10.34
CA ALA A 123 9.90 -10.55 10.52
C ALA A 123 10.94 -10.66 11.66
N ASP A 124 11.94 -9.78 11.64
CA ASP A 124 13.01 -9.76 12.63
C ASP A 124 12.70 -8.83 13.81
N ASN A 125 11.50 -8.97 14.41
CA ASN A 125 11.09 -8.08 15.49
C ASN A 125 10.14 -8.73 16.50
N SER A 126 10.49 -8.66 17.78
CA SER A 126 9.79 -9.28 18.91
C SER A 126 9.02 -8.29 19.78
N SER A 127 8.91 -7.01 19.38
CA SER A 127 8.46 -5.93 20.27
C SER A 127 7.11 -5.27 19.95
N GLY A 128 6.38 -5.71 18.91
CA GLY A 128 5.07 -5.12 18.54
C GLY A 128 5.17 -3.76 17.83
N SER A 129 6.35 -3.40 17.34
CA SER A 129 6.60 -2.24 16.46
C SER A 129 6.36 -2.57 14.99
N THR A 130 6.36 -1.55 14.12
CA THR A 130 6.23 -1.69 12.65
C THR A 130 7.26 -2.70 12.13
N VAL A 131 6.77 -3.78 11.51
CA VAL A 131 7.63 -4.88 11.04
C VAL A 131 7.93 -4.84 9.54
N GLN A 132 7.15 -4.06 8.78
CA GLN A 132 7.27 -3.93 7.34
C GLN A 132 6.66 -2.61 6.88
N PHE A 133 7.05 -2.17 5.69
CA PHE A 133 6.39 -1.09 4.95
C PHE A 133 6.24 -1.49 3.49
N ALA A 134 5.30 -0.87 2.78
CA ALA A 134 5.05 -1.11 1.38
C ALA A 134 5.26 0.17 0.57
N LEU A 135 5.88 0.04 -0.61
CA LEU A 135 6.16 1.16 -1.50
C LEU A 135 5.32 1.03 -2.77
N MET A 136 4.18 1.71 -2.79
CA MET A 136 3.28 1.71 -3.93
C MET A 136 3.82 2.62 -5.03
N SER A 137 4.05 2.07 -6.23
CA SER A 137 4.59 2.79 -7.38
C SER A 137 3.45 3.33 -8.26
N PRO A 138 3.59 4.54 -8.84
CA PRO A 138 2.58 5.08 -9.74
C PRO A 138 2.54 4.32 -11.07
N ALA A 139 1.44 4.49 -11.80
CA ALA A 139 1.28 3.88 -13.11
C ALA A 139 1.85 4.76 -14.23
N VAL A 140 2.31 4.13 -15.31
CA VAL A 140 2.58 4.83 -16.57
C VAL A 140 1.26 5.24 -17.25
N THR A 141 0.20 4.43 -17.11
CA THR A 141 -1.09 4.77 -17.68
C THR A 141 -1.78 5.87 -16.88
N PRO A 142 -2.29 6.95 -17.52
CA PRO A 142 -3.01 8.03 -16.84
C PRO A 142 -4.52 7.75 -16.75
N TRP A 143 -4.90 6.48 -16.58
CA TRP A 143 -6.30 6.06 -16.68
C TRP A 143 -7.16 6.68 -15.57
N PHE A 144 -8.35 7.16 -15.95
CA PHE A 144 -9.34 7.68 -15.02
C PHE A 144 -10.15 6.54 -14.43
N SER A 145 -9.98 6.33 -13.13
CA SER A 145 -10.79 5.35 -12.40
C SER A 145 -12.22 5.84 -12.20
N SER A 146 -13.19 4.94 -12.30
CA SER A 146 -14.58 5.19 -11.96
C SER A 146 -14.87 5.13 -10.46
N LEU A 147 -13.89 4.72 -9.64
CA LEU A 147 -14.02 4.68 -8.18
C LEU A 147 -13.97 6.09 -7.60
N LYS A 148 -14.91 6.39 -6.69
CA LYS A 148 -15.00 7.70 -6.03
C LYS A 148 -13.72 7.98 -5.24
N GLY A 149 -13.07 9.11 -5.53
CA GLY A 149 -11.82 9.54 -4.88
C GLY A 149 -10.54 9.07 -5.56
N ALA A 150 -10.60 8.06 -6.44
CA ALA A 150 -9.42 7.47 -7.07
C ALA A 150 -8.70 8.41 -8.07
N GLY A 151 -9.44 9.23 -8.83
CA GLY A 151 -8.84 10.20 -9.75
C GLY A 151 -7.98 9.56 -10.87
N ALA A 152 -6.95 10.29 -11.29
CA ALA A 152 -5.96 9.88 -12.30
C ALA A 152 -4.55 10.33 -11.84
N ASN A 153 -3.55 10.09 -12.68
CA ASN A 153 -2.16 10.49 -12.44
C ASN A 153 -1.48 10.85 -13.77
N ASN A 154 -0.44 11.68 -13.72
CA ASN A 154 0.50 11.78 -14.84
C ASN A 154 1.24 10.44 -15.02
N PRO A 155 1.67 10.09 -16.25
CA PRO A 155 2.54 8.95 -16.47
C PRO A 155 3.83 9.09 -15.66
N ALA A 156 4.16 8.07 -14.87
CA ALA A 156 5.35 8.07 -14.04
C ALA A 156 6.00 6.69 -13.91
N PHE A 157 7.27 6.71 -13.55
CA PHE A 157 8.04 5.56 -13.10
C PHE A 157 8.96 5.98 -11.96
N ARG A 158 9.55 5.02 -11.25
CA ARG A 158 10.56 5.30 -10.23
C ARG A 158 11.76 4.39 -10.32
N THR A 159 12.88 4.90 -9.83
CA THR A 159 14.12 4.15 -9.66
C THR A 159 14.43 4.02 -8.18
N TYR A 160 14.95 2.86 -7.80
CA TYR A 160 15.39 2.57 -6.45
C TYR A 160 16.91 2.46 -6.45
N ASP A 161 17.57 3.21 -5.58
CA ASP A 161 18.99 3.01 -5.28
C ASP A 161 19.10 1.95 -4.18
N VAL A 162 19.66 0.78 -4.51
CA VAL A 162 19.64 -0.42 -3.66
C VAL A 162 21.02 -1.06 -3.62
N ASP A 163 21.51 -1.37 -2.42
CA ASP A 163 22.79 -2.08 -2.26
C ASP A 163 22.65 -3.60 -2.40
N ALA A 164 23.79 -4.30 -2.28
CA ALA A 164 23.84 -5.76 -2.38
C ALA A 164 23.05 -6.49 -1.27
N SER A 165 22.76 -5.85 -0.14
CA SER A 165 21.98 -6.40 0.97
C SER A 165 20.47 -6.22 0.78
N GLY A 166 20.06 -5.44 -0.23
CA GLY A 166 18.67 -5.06 -0.45
C GLY A 166 18.26 -3.77 0.27
N GLN A 167 19.18 -3.07 0.94
CA GLN A 167 18.86 -1.81 1.60
C GLN A 167 18.60 -0.73 0.54
N ILE A 168 17.45 -0.06 0.65
CA ILE A 168 17.08 1.06 -0.21
C ILE A 168 17.71 2.33 0.38
N HIS A 169 18.54 3.01 -0.41
CA HIS A 169 19.20 4.26 -0.03
C HIS A 169 18.37 5.49 -0.38
N ASP A 170 17.73 5.51 -1.55
CA ASP A 170 16.75 6.53 -1.93
C ASP A 170 15.85 6.01 -3.06
N ILE A 171 14.77 6.75 -3.32
CA ILE A 171 13.80 6.47 -4.37
C ILE A 171 13.57 7.77 -5.12
N VAL A 172 13.75 7.75 -6.44
CA VAL A 172 13.49 8.91 -7.29
C VAL A 172 12.33 8.59 -8.21
N THR A 173 11.28 9.40 -8.14
CA THR A 173 10.13 9.30 -9.04
C THR A 173 10.31 10.30 -10.18
N TYR A 174 10.03 9.84 -11.40
CA TYR A 174 10.05 10.63 -12.62
C TYR A 174 8.66 10.64 -13.22
N TYR A 175 8.26 11.78 -13.77
CA TYR A 175 6.97 11.93 -14.40
C TYR A 175 7.08 12.75 -15.68
N VAL A 176 6.05 12.68 -16.52
CA VAL A 176 5.86 13.60 -17.63
C VAL A 176 4.51 14.29 -17.47
N ASP A 177 4.50 15.61 -17.60
CA ASP A 177 3.27 16.41 -17.61
C ASP A 177 2.47 16.07 -18.88
N LEU A 178 1.35 15.36 -18.70
CA LEU A 178 0.57 14.83 -19.81
C LEU A 178 -0.07 15.93 -20.65
N ASP A 179 -0.48 17.04 -20.04
CA ASP A 179 -1.07 18.18 -20.77
C ASP A 179 0.00 18.84 -21.66
N LYS A 180 1.23 18.96 -21.17
CA LYS A 180 2.37 19.42 -22.00
C LYS A 180 2.74 18.41 -23.07
N LEU A 181 2.80 17.12 -22.75
CA LEU A 181 3.15 16.07 -23.73
C LEU A 181 2.14 16.00 -24.89
N ASN A 182 0.85 16.18 -24.60
CA ASN A 182 -0.20 16.21 -25.61
C ASN A 182 -0.05 17.38 -26.60
N THR A 183 0.54 18.50 -26.16
CA THR A 183 0.80 19.67 -27.01
C THR A 183 2.19 19.65 -27.64
N HIS A 184 3.18 19.06 -26.96
CA HIS A 184 4.59 19.02 -27.34
C HIS A 184 5.12 17.59 -27.19
N LYS A 185 5.19 16.85 -28.30
CA LYS A 185 5.57 15.43 -28.33
C LYS A 185 6.97 15.12 -27.80
N GLU A 186 7.84 16.13 -27.73
CA GLU A 186 9.21 16.02 -27.22
C GLU A 186 9.32 16.29 -25.71
N THR A 187 8.19 16.52 -25.01
CA THR A 187 8.19 16.74 -23.56
C THR A 187 8.81 15.53 -22.86
N PRO A 188 9.96 15.68 -22.18
CA PRO A 188 10.65 14.55 -21.58
C PRO A 188 10.04 14.20 -20.22
N PHE A 189 10.32 12.98 -19.76
CA PHE A 189 10.21 12.68 -18.33
C PHE A 189 11.23 13.52 -17.56
N VAL A 190 10.79 14.12 -16.46
CA VAL A 190 11.62 14.91 -15.55
C VAL A 190 11.52 14.32 -14.14
N GLU A 191 12.51 14.61 -13.30
CA GLU A 191 12.44 14.27 -11.88
C GLU A 191 11.21 14.95 -11.25
N GLU A 192 10.37 14.16 -10.60
CA GLU A 192 9.27 14.64 -9.78
C GLU A 192 9.78 14.97 -8.38
N TYR A 193 10.35 13.98 -7.70
CA TYR A 193 10.97 14.12 -6.38
C TYR A 193 11.90 12.96 -6.04
N ALA A 194 12.91 13.25 -5.23
CA ALA A 194 13.68 12.28 -4.46
C ALA A 194 13.03 12.09 -3.07
N PHE A 195 12.76 10.85 -2.69
CA PHE A 195 11.93 10.49 -1.55
C PHE A 195 12.49 11.01 -0.22
N LYS A 196 13.78 10.77 0.05
CA LYS A 196 14.40 11.27 1.29
C LYS A 196 14.36 12.78 1.40
N LYS A 197 14.65 13.49 0.30
CA LYS A 197 14.62 14.95 0.24
C LYS A 197 13.21 15.50 0.44
N ALA A 198 12.22 14.90 -0.22
CA ALA A 198 10.83 15.36 -0.15
C ALA A 198 10.22 15.22 1.24
N TYR A 199 10.57 14.16 1.97
CA TYR A 199 10.02 13.86 3.29
C TYR A 199 10.95 14.19 4.46
N ASN A 200 12.11 14.81 4.18
CA ASN A 200 13.13 15.17 5.16
C ASN A 200 13.60 13.96 5.99
N ILE A 201 13.96 12.87 5.32
CA ILE A 201 14.50 11.65 5.93
C ILE A 201 16.03 11.69 5.83
N SER A 202 16.72 11.77 6.96
CA SER A 202 18.20 11.78 7.01
C SER A 202 18.81 10.37 7.00
N GLY A 203 18.15 9.40 7.65
CA GLY A 203 18.62 8.03 7.84
C GLY A 203 18.28 7.04 6.72
N LEU A 204 18.15 5.77 7.07
CA LEU A 204 17.72 4.73 6.14
C LEU A 204 16.23 4.87 5.81
N ILE A 205 15.81 4.29 4.68
CA ILE A 205 14.40 4.00 4.42
C ILE A 205 14.15 2.62 5.01
N ASP A 206 13.54 2.60 6.18
CA ASP A 206 13.28 1.43 7.03
C ASP A 206 11.93 1.56 7.76
N THR A 207 11.57 0.58 8.59
CA THR A 207 10.30 0.58 9.31
C THR A 207 10.14 1.77 10.25
N ASP A 208 11.22 2.21 10.88
CA ASP A 208 11.19 3.29 11.88
C ASP A 208 10.98 4.65 11.20
N SER A 209 11.76 4.94 10.16
CA SER A 209 11.61 6.16 9.37
C SER A 209 10.25 6.25 8.67
N MET A 210 9.70 5.11 8.20
CA MET A 210 8.38 5.08 7.57
C MET A 210 7.25 5.28 8.59
N SER A 211 7.40 4.73 9.80
CA SER A 211 6.48 4.96 10.91
C SER A 211 6.53 6.42 11.38
N ASP A 212 7.72 7.01 11.52
CA ASP A 212 7.89 8.44 11.88
C ASP A 212 7.25 9.37 10.84
N LEU A 213 7.47 9.08 9.55
CA LEU A 213 6.86 9.84 8.45
C LEU A 213 5.33 9.82 8.55
N LEU A 214 4.74 8.65 8.82
CA LEU A 214 3.30 8.52 8.99
C LEU A 214 2.79 9.32 10.21
N GLU A 215 3.44 9.21 11.36
CA GLU A 215 3.05 9.96 12.56
C GLU A 215 3.11 11.48 12.34
N ARG A 216 4.14 11.95 11.64
CA ARG A 216 4.23 13.36 11.24
C ARG A 216 3.10 13.76 10.30
N MET A 217 2.80 12.96 9.27
CA MET A 217 1.70 13.22 8.33
C MET A 217 0.32 13.30 8.99
N LYS A 218 0.11 12.67 10.14
CA LYS A 218 -1.16 12.78 10.88
C LYS A 218 -1.40 14.20 11.43
N THR A 219 -0.34 14.95 11.73
CA THR A 219 -0.41 16.25 12.43
C THR A 219 0.13 17.43 11.62
N ASP A 220 0.97 17.18 10.61
CA ASP A 220 1.55 18.18 9.72
C ASP A 220 0.80 18.20 8.37
N ASP A 221 -0.08 19.19 8.20
CA ASP A 221 -0.90 19.33 6.99
C ASP A 221 -0.09 19.73 5.75
N GLU A 222 1.03 20.44 5.91
CA GLU A 222 1.89 20.79 4.77
C GLU A 222 2.60 19.55 4.23
N LEU A 223 3.10 18.69 5.15
CA LEU A 223 3.68 17.40 4.80
C LEU A 223 2.66 16.46 4.16
N PHE A 224 1.44 16.39 4.70
CA PHE A 224 0.36 15.60 4.11
C PHE A 224 -0.02 16.14 2.72
N GLN A 225 -0.10 17.45 2.54
CA GLN A 225 -0.36 18.06 1.24
C GLN A 225 0.76 17.74 0.23
N ALA A 226 2.02 17.75 0.66
CA ALA A 226 3.14 17.32 -0.18
C ALA A 226 3.00 15.86 -0.61
N TYR A 227 2.66 14.97 0.33
CA TYR A 227 2.35 13.56 0.01
C TYR A 227 1.21 13.45 -1.02
N ILE A 228 0.10 14.18 -0.86
CA ILE A 228 -1.03 14.13 -1.80
C ILE A 228 -0.64 14.59 -3.21
N LYS A 229 0.20 15.63 -3.32
CA LYS A 229 0.75 16.09 -4.61
C LYS A 229 1.50 14.95 -5.32
N PHE A 230 2.34 14.21 -4.61
CA PHE A 230 3.10 13.09 -5.17
C PHE A 230 2.26 11.83 -5.36
N ASN A 231 1.27 11.58 -4.50
CA ASN A 231 0.33 10.47 -4.66
C ASN A 231 -0.38 10.61 -6.01
N SER A 232 -0.88 11.79 -6.39
CA SER A 232 -1.52 12.04 -7.70
C SER A 232 -0.54 12.28 -8.86
N VAL A 233 0.77 12.16 -8.63
CA VAL A 233 1.80 12.48 -9.63
C VAL A 233 1.61 13.88 -10.23
N LEU A 234 1.36 14.87 -9.36
CA LEU A 234 1.07 16.26 -9.70
C LEU A 234 -0.15 16.47 -10.60
N TRP A 235 -0.98 15.45 -10.82
CA TRP A 235 -2.20 15.56 -11.58
C TRP A 235 -3.30 16.14 -10.68
N LYS A 236 -3.60 17.43 -10.89
CA LYS A 236 -4.68 18.19 -10.22
C LYS A 236 -4.88 17.77 -8.76
N PRO A 237 -3.85 17.87 -7.91
CA PRO A 237 -3.91 17.38 -6.55
C PRO A 237 -4.93 18.18 -5.74
N GLU A 238 -5.83 17.47 -5.09
CA GLU A 238 -6.81 18.02 -4.16
C GLU A 238 -6.62 17.33 -2.80
N VAL A 239 -6.46 18.13 -1.73
CA VAL A 239 -6.27 17.57 -0.39
C VAL A 239 -7.59 16.92 0.06
N PRO A 240 -7.60 15.61 0.35
CA PRO A 240 -8.82 14.94 0.77
C PRO A 240 -9.21 15.37 2.19
N GLU A 241 -10.52 15.40 2.44
CA GLU A 241 -11.11 15.77 3.73
C GLU A 241 -11.98 14.63 4.30
N GLY A 242 -12.28 14.72 5.59
CA GLY A 242 -13.17 13.79 6.30
C GLY A 242 -12.77 12.32 6.08
N VAL A 243 -13.73 11.49 5.66
CA VAL A 243 -13.51 10.06 5.41
C VAL A 243 -12.44 9.79 4.35
N PHE A 244 -12.20 10.67 3.37
CA PHE A 244 -11.15 10.47 2.37
C PHE A 244 -9.76 10.75 2.93
N ARG A 245 -9.61 11.73 3.84
CA ARG A 245 -8.38 11.89 4.62
C ARG A 245 -8.15 10.67 5.50
N GLY A 246 -9.21 10.19 6.15
CA GLY A 246 -9.19 8.95 6.92
C GLY A 246 -8.75 7.76 6.08
N GLY A 247 -9.28 7.62 4.86
CA GLY A 247 -8.88 6.58 3.91
C GLY A 247 -7.37 6.55 3.68
N GLN A 248 -6.77 7.72 3.41
CA GLN A 248 -5.33 7.86 3.20
C GLN A 248 -4.52 7.42 4.43
N LEU A 249 -4.80 8.02 5.59
CA LEU A 249 -4.01 7.79 6.81
C LEU A 249 -4.21 6.35 7.34
N CYS A 250 -5.45 5.87 7.39
CA CYS A 250 -5.76 4.55 7.92
C CYS A 250 -5.24 3.41 7.05
N SER A 251 -5.23 3.56 5.71
CA SER A 251 -4.67 2.53 4.84
C SER A 251 -3.14 2.48 4.88
N MET A 252 -2.48 3.61 5.12
CA MET A 252 -1.03 3.66 5.33
C MET A 252 -0.63 2.99 6.65
N GLU A 253 -1.46 3.14 7.68
CA GLU A 253 -1.18 2.61 9.03
C GLU A 253 -1.57 1.13 9.17
N PHE A 254 -2.73 0.74 8.64
CA PHE A 254 -3.33 -0.56 8.91
C PHE A 254 -3.64 -1.31 7.62
N ALA A 255 -2.84 -2.35 7.36
CA ALA A 255 -3.09 -3.29 6.28
C ALA A 255 -4.09 -4.39 6.66
N ASP A 256 -4.29 -4.67 7.95
CA ASP A 256 -5.35 -5.58 8.40
C ASP A 256 -6.69 -4.85 8.46
N TYR A 257 -7.74 -5.56 8.06
CA TYR A 257 -9.05 -4.96 7.91
C TYR A 257 -9.70 -4.52 9.25
N PRO A 258 -9.60 -5.28 10.36
CA PRO A 258 -10.19 -4.85 11.63
C PRO A 258 -9.66 -3.48 12.11
N ARG A 259 -8.34 -3.29 12.17
CA ARG A 259 -7.75 -2.01 12.62
C ARG A 259 -7.98 -0.90 11.59
N TYR A 260 -7.94 -1.21 10.29
CA TYR A 260 -8.31 -0.25 9.25
C TYR A 260 -9.72 0.32 9.44
N TYR A 261 -10.72 -0.55 9.62
CA TYR A 261 -12.11 -0.10 9.82
C TYR A 261 -12.31 0.63 11.15
N GLU A 262 -11.63 0.20 12.22
CA GLU A 262 -11.65 0.93 13.49
C GLU A 262 -11.08 2.34 13.33
N CYS A 263 -9.93 2.49 12.67
CA CYS A 263 -9.33 3.78 12.36
C CYS A 263 -10.27 4.65 11.54
N LEU A 264 -10.81 4.11 10.44
CA LEU A 264 -11.65 4.86 9.50
C LEU A 264 -12.95 5.34 10.16
N SER A 265 -13.49 4.60 11.14
CA SER A 265 -14.70 4.98 11.87
C SER A 265 -14.60 6.35 12.56
N ARG A 266 -13.39 6.75 12.95
CA ARG A 266 -13.10 8.04 13.61
C ARG A 266 -13.27 9.23 12.65
N TYR A 267 -13.17 8.98 11.34
CA TYR A 267 -13.33 9.98 10.27
C TYR A 267 -14.75 10.01 9.69
N ASN A 268 -15.59 9.02 10.02
CA ASN A 268 -17.01 8.98 9.64
C ASN A 268 -17.89 9.84 10.57
N VAL A 269 -17.35 10.29 11.70
CA VAL A 269 -18.06 11.19 12.59
C VAL A 269 -18.07 12.56 11.95
N VAL A 270 -19.22 12.93 11.39
CA VAL A 270 -19.53 14.34 11.10
C VAL A 270 -19.29 15.08 12.41
N ASN A 271 -18.33 16.01 12.45
CA ASN A 271 -18.31 17.04 13.48
C ASN A 271 -19.66 17.76 13.36
N VAL A 272 -20.64 17.30 14.13
CA VAL A 272 -21.79 18.12 14.48
C VAL A 272 -21.18 19.21 15.34
N HIS A 273 -20.69 20.26 14.69
CA HIS A 273 -20.44 21.52 15.37
C HIS A 273 -21.68 21.79 16.21
N SER A 274 -21.47 21.81 17.52
CA SER A 274 -22.41 22.19 18.56
C SER A 274 -23.57 23.04 18.03
N LEU A 275 -24.66 22.38 17.65
CA LEU A 275 -25.96 23.01 17.72
C LEU A 275 -26.18 23.20 19.22
N ASN A 276 -25.90 24.41 19.70
CA ASN A 276 -26.37 24.88 20.99
C ASN A 276 -27.88 24.65 21.00
N PHE A 277 -28.30 23.52 21.57
CA PHE A 277 -29.68 23.23 21.86
C PHE A 277 -30.04 24.21 22.98
N PHE A 278 -30.51 25.40 22.61
CA PHE A 278 -31.27 26.24 23.52
C PHE A 278 -32.46 25.38 23.95
N LEU A 279 -32.38 24.83 25.17
CA LEU A 279 -33.50 24.25 25.89
C LEU A 279 -34.48 25.40 26.19
N GLY A 280 -35.22 25.82 25.17
CA GLY A 280 -36.47 26.53 25.33
C GLY A 280 -37.47 25.54 25.90
N PHE A 281 -37.63 25.54 27.22
CA PHE A 281 -38.74 24.85 27.87
C PHE A 281 -40.05 25.42 27.33
N VAL A 282 -40.70 24.71 26.41
CA VAL A 282 -42.11 24.94 26.11
C VAL A 282 -42.90 24.32 27.26
N VAL A 283 -43.29 25.16 28.22
CA VAL A 283 -44.27 24.79 29.25
C VAL A 283 -45.64 24.87 28.58
N ILE A 284 -46.21 23.72 28.24
CA ILE A 284 -47.63 23.63 27.88
C ILE A 284 -48.41 23.60 29.19
N VAL A 285 -48.97 24.75 29.58
CA VAL A 285 -49.98 24.82 30.64
C VAL A 285 -51.32 24.43 30.01
N VAL A 286 -51.81 23.24 30.35
CA VAL A 286 -53.19 22.84 30.04
C VAL A 286 -54.04 23.26 31.24
N ASP A 287 -54.78 24.36 31.09
CA ASP A 287 -55.75 24.79 32.09
C ASP A 287 -57.00 23.91 31.97
N LEU A 288 -57.18 23.02 32.94
CA LEU A 288 -58.40 22.22 33.13
C LEU A 288 -59.21 22.83 34.26
N GLN A 289 -59.87 23.95 33.98
CA GLN A 289 -61.01 24.42 34.74
C GLN A 289 -62.24 24.39 33.84
N GLY A 290 -63.12 23.43 34.12
CA GLY A 290 -64.47 23.41 33.58
C GLY A 290 -65.38 24.40 34.31
N LEU A 291 -66.35 24.93 33.57
CA LEU A 291 -67.70 25.34 33.99
C LEU A 291 -68.43 25.70 32.68
N LEU A 292 -69.38 24.88 32.24
CA LEU A 292 -70.81 25.16 32.36
C LEU A 292 -71.20 26.52 31.75
N PHE A 293 -71.62 26.50 30.48
CA PHE A 293 -73.02 26.68 30.07
C PHE A 293 -73.28 25.87 28.80
#